data_AF-G9KY98-F1
#
_entry.id   AF-G9KY98-F1
#
_cell.length_a   1.000
_cell.length_b   1.000
_cell.length_c   1.000
_cell.angle_alpha   90.00
_cell.angle_beta   90.00
_cell.angle_gamma   90.00
#
_symmetry.space_group_name_H-M   'P 1'
#
loop_
_entity.id
_entity.type
_entity.pdbx_description
1 polymer ?
#
loop_
_entity_poly.entity_id
_entity_poly.type
_entity_poly.pdbx_seq_one_letter_code
_entity_poly.pdbx_strand_id
1 'polypeptide(L)'
;DVFYEDDIWPGENENGAEKVQEIITWLKGHPVSTLSRSSCDLQILDAAIVEKIEEEVEKCKQRKNNKKVRVTVKPHLLYRPLEQQHGVIPDRDAEFRLFDRVVNVREYFSVPVGLRGTIIGIKGANREADVLFEVLFDEEFPGGLTIRCSPGRGYRLPTSALVNLTHGSRSETGNQKLTAIVKPQPAVNHYSSNTSISSGHLGGLNHSPQSLFVP
;
A
#
# COMPACT_ATOMS: atom_id res chain seq x y z
N ASP A 1 -25.74 22.95 -28.49
CA ASP A 1 -26.82 23.32 -27.57
C ASP A 1 -26.33 24.30 -26.53
N VAL A 2 -27.19 25.28 -26.24
CA VAL A 2 -27.06 26.24 -25.14
C VAL A 2 -28.36 26.12 -24.35
N PHE A 3 -28.25 25.86 -23.06
CA PHE A 3 -29.39 25.78 -22.13
C PHE A 3 -29.26 26.90 -21.10
N TYR A 4 -30.36 27.54 -20.77
CA TYR A 4 -30.48 28.58 -19.76
C TYR A 4 -31.06 28.00 -18.46
N GLU A 5 -30.86 28.71 -17.36
CA GLU A 5 -31.35 28.31 -16.02
C GLU A 5 -32.88 28.12 -16.03
N ASP A 6 -33.58 28.97 -16.78
CA ASP A 6 -35.03 28.94 -16.96
C ASP A 6 -35.52 27.75 -17.81
N ASP A 7 -34.63 27.14 -18.62
CA ASP A 7 -34.96 25.94 -19.40
C ASP A 7 -35.00 24.67 -18.51
N ILE A 8 -34.33 24.72 -17.35
CA ILE A 8 -34.24 23.61 -16.39
C ILE A 8 -35.30 23.76 -15.28
N TRP A 9 -35.57 25.00 -14.84
CA TRP A 9 -36.61 25.32 -13.85
C TRP A 9 -37.67 26.27 -14.45
N PRO A 10 -38.59 25.76 -15.28
CA PRO A 10 -39.55 26.60 -16.03
C PRO A 10 -40.77 27.07 -15.20
N GLY A 11 -40.81 26.82 -13.89
CA GLY A 11 -41.95 27.19 -13.05
C GLY A 11 -42.02 28.70 -12.79
N GLU A 12 -43.19 29.33 -12.93
CA GLU A 12 -43.38 30.79 -12.71
C GLU A 12 -42.98 31.28 -11.30
N ASN A 13 -42.94 30.38 -10.32
CA ASN A 13 -42.52 30.67 -8.93
C ASN A 13 -41.13 30.10 -8.58
N GLU A 14 -40.43 29.50 -9.54
CA GLU A 14 -39.11 28.90 -9.33
C GLU A 14 -38.04 29.80 -9.95
N ASN A 15 -37.27 30.48 -9.10
CA ASN A 15 -36.13 31.25 -9.56
C ASN A 15 -34.96 30.29 -9.82
N GLY A 16 -34.65 30.00 -11.08
CA GLY A 16 -33.56 29.11 -11.49
C GLY A 16 -32.23 29.48 -10.84
N ALA A 17 -31.93 30.78 -10.71
CA ALA A 17 -30.73 31.27 -10.06
C ALA A 17 -30.67 30.93 -8.56
N GLU A 18 -31.81 30.99 -7.85
CA GLU A 18 -31.89 30.59 -6.44
C GLU A 18 -31.67 29.08 -6.28
N LYS A 19 -32.22 28.27 -7.19
CA LYS A 19 -32.00 26.81 -7.19
C LYS A 19 -30.55 26.44 -7.46
N VAL A 20 -29.88 27.13 -8.38
CA VAL A 20 -28.44 26.95 -8.61
C VAL A 20 -27.64 27.34 -7.37
N GLN A 21 -27.96 28.45 -6.70
CA GLN A 21 -27.30 28.85 -5.46
C GLN A 21 -27.54 27.87 -4.30
N GLU A 22 -28.75 27.34 -4.18
CA GLU A 22 -29.11 26.29 -3.22
C GLU A 22 -28.22 25.05 -3.43
N ILE A 23 -28.11 24.56 -4.67
CA ILE A 23 -27.28 23.40 -5.03
C ILE A 23 -25.79 23.68 -4.77
N ILE A 24 -25.26 24.84 -5.16
CA ILE A 24 -23.87 25.22 -4.91
C ILE A 24 -23.58 25.24 -3.40
N THR A 25 -24.51 25.80 -2.62
CA THR A 25 -24.39 25.86 -1.16
C THR A 25 -24.41 24.47 -0.55
N TRP A 26 -25.32 23.61 -1.02
CA TRP A 26 -25.40 22.22 -0.60
C TRP A 26 -24.12 21.43 -0.93
N LEU A 27 -23.60 21.57 -2.16
CA LEU A 27 -22.33 20.95 -2.58
C LEU A 27 -21.14 21.43 -1.73
N LYS A 28 -21.09 22.73 -1.40
CA LYS A 28 -20.06 23.29 -0.52
C LYS A 28 -20.20 22.82 0.93
N GLY A 29 -21.43 22.59 1.40
CA GLY A 29 -21.70 22.08 2.75
C GLY A 29 -21.37 20.59 2.93
N HIS A 30 -21.24 19.83 1.85
CA HIS A 30 -20.92 18.41 1.93
C HIS A 30 -19.46 18.19 2.39
N PRO A 31 -19.17 17.24 3.30
CA PRO A 31 -17.81 16.95 3.78
C PRO A 31 -16.75 16.63 2.70
N VAL A 32 -17.18 16.33 1.47
CA VAL A 32 -16.26 16.04 0.36
C VAL A 32 -15.69 17.32 -0.25
N SER A 33 -16.31 18.47 -0.01
CA SER A 33 -15.85 19.76 -0.51
C SER A 33 -14.53 20.21 0.13
N THR A 34 -14.24 19.73 1.35
CA THR A 34 -13.03 20.03 2.11
C THR A 34 -11.88 19.07 1.78
N LEU A 35 -12.15 18.00 1.02
CA LEU A 35 -11.11 17.06 0.61
C LEU A 35 -10.18 17.72 -0.42
N SER A 36 -8.89 17.61 -0.18
CA SER A 36 -7.89 18.07 -1.15
C SER A 36 -7.87 17.18 -2.39
N ARG A 37 -7.73 17.80 -3.56
CA ARG A 37 -7.53 17.06 -4.81
C ARG A 37 -6.17 16.37 -4.77
N SER A 38 -6.14 15.10 -5.14
CA SER A 38 -4.92 14.28 -5.18
C SER A 38 -4.70 13.69 -6.57
N SER A 39 -3.45 13.35 -6.91
CA SER A 39 -3.15 12.62 -8.14
C SER A 39 -3.75 11.21 -8.07
N CYS A 40 -4.18 10.66 -9.21
CA CYS A 40 -4.66 9.29 -9.29
C CYS A 40 -3.53 8.26 -9.04
N ASP A 41 -2.28 8.65 -9.29
CA ASP A 41 -1.10 7.80 -9.08
C ASP A 41 -0.55 7.87 -7.65
N LEU A 42 -1.26 8.55 -6.76
CA LEU A 42 -0.88 8.69 -5.36
C LEU A 42 -1.52 7.56 -4.55
N GLN A 43 -0.67 6.69 -4.02
CA GLN A 43 -1.07 5.67 -3.04
C GLN A 43 -0.62 6.14 -1.67
N ILE A 44 -1.52 6.21 -0.68
CA ILE A 44 -1.21 6.65 0.69
C ILE A 44 -1.93 5.80 1.71
N LEU A 45 -1.32 5.63 2.87
CA LEU A 45 -1.97 5.08 4.05
C LEU A 45 -2.59 6.19 4.89
N ASP A 46 -3.78 5.93 5.43
CA ASP A 46 -4.48 6.80 6.36
C ASP A 46 -3.73 6.93 7.68
N ALA A 47 -3.91 8.06 8.36
CA ALA A 47 -3.23 8.35 9.62
C ALA A 47 -3.47 7.28 10.70
N ALA A 48 -4.69 6.74 10.80
CA ALA A 48 -5.00 5.67 11.74
C ALA A 48 -4.21 4.38 11.47
N ILE A 49 -3.92 4.07 10.20
CA ILE A 49 -3.10 2.92 9.83
C ILE A 49 -1.63 3.21 10.15
N VAL A 50 -1.15 4.41 9.83
CA VAL A 50 0.22 4.84 10.12
C VAL A 50 0.51 4.79 11.63
N GLU A 51 -0.42 5.27 12.46
CA GLU A 51 -0.34 5.17 13.92
C GLU A 51 -0.21 3.71 14.38
N LYS A 52 -0.98 2.78 13.81
CA LYS A 52 -0.88 1.35 14.13
C LYS A 52 0.45 0.73 13.71
N ILE A 53 1.04 1.19 12.60
CA ILE A 53 2.38 0.78 12.20
C ILE A 53 3.41 1.27 13.23
N GLU A 54 3.31 2.52 13.70
CA GLU A 54 4.21 3.07 14.72
C GLU A 54 4.13 2.27 16.03
N GLU A 55 2.91 1.99 16.51
CA GLU A 55 2.68 1.15 17.70
C GLU A 55 3.34 -0.22 17.56
N GLU A 56 3.18 -0.88 16.42
CA GLU A 56 3.70 -2.22 16.21
C GLU A 56 5.22 -2.24 16.08
N VAL A 57 5.81 -1.24 15.40
CA VAL A 57 7.27 -1.06 15.34
C VAL A 57 7.84 -0.90 16.75
N GLU A 58 7.20 -0.13 17.62
CA GLU A 58 7.66 0.09 18.99
C GLU A 58 7.59 -1.19 19.84
N LYS A 59 6.52 -1.99 19.71
CA LYS A 59 6.44 -3.32 20.32
C LYS A 59 7.53 -4.27 19.81
N CYS A 60 7.82 -4.25 18.51
CA CYS A 60 8.85 -5.10 17.92
C CYS A 60 10.25 -4.74 18.41
N LYS A 61 10.56 -3.46 18.67
CA LYS A 61 11.87 -3.04 19.22
C LYS A 61 12.18 -3.71 20.55
N GLN A 62 11.19 -3.83 21.43
CA GLN A 62 11.35 -4.46 22.76
C GLN A 62 11.70 -5.95 22.69
N ARG A 63 11.41 -6.62 21.56
CA ARG A 63 11.63 -8.06 21.36
C ARG A 63 12.92 -8.40 20.59
N LYS A 64 13.70 -7.41 20.16
CA LYS A 64 14.86 -7.64 19.27
C LYS A 64 15.96 -8.43 19.98
N ASN A 65 16.36 -9.56 19.38
CA ASN A 65 17.60 -10.27 19.69
C ASN A 65 18.57 -10.08 18.51
N ASN A 66 19.69 -9.39 18.75
CA ASN A 66 20.70 -9.13 17.72
C ASN A 66 21.53 -10.39 17.43
N LYS A 67 21.01 -11.26 16.58
CA LYS A 67 21.75 -12.43 16.08
C LYS A 67 22.68 -12.00 14.94
N LYS A 68 23.99 -12.09 15.16
CA LYS A 68 24.99 -11.92 14.09
C LYS A 68 25.17 -13.26 13.37
N VAL A 69 24.90 -13.29 12.08
CA VAL A 69 25.11 -14.46 11.21
C VAL A 69 26.21 -14.10 10.22
N ARG A 70 27.16 -15.01 10.02
CA ARG A 70 28.20 -14.89 8.98
C ARG A 70 27.74 -15.67 7.76
N VAL A 71 27.69 -15.01 6.60
CA VAL A 71 27.28 -15.60 5.32
C VAL A 71 28.33 -15.24 4.27
N THR A 72 28.62 -16.18 3.37
CA THR A 72 29.47 -15.93 2.19
C THR A 72 28.58 -15.65 1.00
N VAL A 73 28.78 -14.51 0.33
CA VAL A 73 27.98 -14.06 -0.82
C VAL A 73 28.87 -13.66 -1.99
N LYS A 74 28.33 -13.70 -3.21
CA LYS A 74 29.05 -13.23 -4.41
C LYS A 74 29.14 -11.70 -4.39
N PRO A 75 30.27 -11.07 -4.78
CA PRO A 75 30.44 -9.62 -4.69
C PRO A 75 29.38 -8.79 -5.43
N HIS A 76 28.87 -9.26 -6.57
CA HIS A 76 27.84 -8.54 -7.35
C HIS A 76 26.46 -8.51 -6.69
N LEU A 77 26.24 -9.26 -5.59
CA LEU A 77 25.01 -9.22 -4.80
C LEU A 77 25.07 -8.19 -3.67
N LEU A 78 26.20 -7.50 -3.52
CA LEU A 78 26.39 -6.47 -2.51
C LEU A 78 26.26 -5.09 -3.15
N TYR A 79 25.35 -4.29 -2.62
CA TYR A 79 25.32 -2.87 -2.92
C TYR A 79 26.38 -2.15 -2.09
N ARG A 80 27.27 -1.41 -2.75
CA ARG A 80 28.24 -0.52 -2.11
C ARG A 80 27.83 0.92 -2.41
N PRO A 81 27.40 1.71 -1.41
CA PRO A 81 27.20 3.14 -1.62
C PRO A 81 28.55 3.80 -1.91
N LEU A 82 28.71 4.31 -3.14
CA LEU A 82 29.87 5.10 -3.54
C LEU A 82 29.43 6.56 -3.72
N GLU A 83 30.22 7.49 -3.19
CA GLU A 83 29.93 8.93 -3.24
C GLU A 83 29.71 9.42 -4.69
N GLN A 84 30.50 8.93 -5.65
CA GLN A 84 30.40 9.34 -7.06
C GLN A 84 29.17 8.78 -7.79
N GLN A 85 28.47 7.79 -7.22
CA GLN A 85 27.33 7.11 -7.85
C GLN A 85 26.00 7.72 -7.40
N HIS A 86 25.86 9.03 -7.56
CA HIS A 86 24.61 9.73 -7.29
C HIS A 86 23.49 9.22 -8.21
N GLY A 87 22.47 8.59 -7.62
CA GLY A 87 21.26 8.17 -8.36
C GLY A 87 21.29 6.75 -8.92
N VAL A 88 22.34 5.96 -8.68
CA VAL A 88 22.31 4.52 -9.02
C VAL A 88 21.28 3.83 -8.14
N ILE A 89 20.37 3.09 -8.76
CA ILE A 89 19.35 2.31 -8.06
C ILE A 89 20.03 1.08 -7.43
N PRO A 90 19.92 0.86 -6.11
CA PRO A 90 20.60 -0.25 -5.43
C PRO A 90 20.21 -1.63 -5.94
N ASP A 91 18.92 -1.81 -6.24
CA ASP A 91 18.34 -3.03 -6.80
C ASP A 91 17.30 -2.61 -7.84
N ARG A 92 17.59 -2.86 -9.12
CA ARG A 92 16.73 -2.45 -10.24
C ARG A 92 15.51 -3.35 -10.40
N ASP A 93 15.58 -4.57 -9.89
CA ASP A 93 14.50 -5.54 -10.00
C ASP A 93 13.54 -5.45 -8.79
N ALA A 94 13.89 -4.64 -7.78
CA ALA A 94 13.10 -4.44 -6.59
C ALA A 94 11.81 -3.66 -6.87
N GLU A 95 10.68 -4.34 -6.70
CA GLU A 95 9.36 -3.72 -6.65
C GLU A 95 9.04 -3.19 -5.25
N PHE A 96 8.51 -1.97 -5.17
CA PHE A 96 8.11 -1.29 -3.95
C PHE A 96 6.58 -1.19 -3.84
N ARG A 97 6.06 -1.57 -2.68
CA ARG A 97 4.63 -1.54 -2.35
C ARG A 97 4.42 -0.86 -1.00
N LEU A 98 3.19 -0.42 -0.74
CA LEU A 98 2.81 0.02 0.61
C LEU A 98 3.10 -1.09 1.63
N PHE A 99 3.41 -0.69 2.87
CA PHE A 99 3.81 -1.57 3.98
C PHE A 99 5.20 -2.22 3.85
N ASP A 100 5.94 -1.96 2.77
CA ASP A 100 7.29 -2.51 2.63
C ASP A 100 8.27 -1.93 3.63
N ARG A 101 9.11 -2.82 4.18
CA ARG A 101 10.23 -2.48 5.02
C ARG A 101 11.40 -2.11 4.14
N VAL A 102 11.92 -0.91 4.36
CA VAL A 102 13.00 -0.34 3.58
C VAL A 102 14.11 0.16 4.49
N VAL A 103 15.28 0.37 3.90
CA VAL A 103 16.42 0.99 4.57
C VAL A 103 17.01 2.07 3.67
N ASN A 104 17.34 3.22 4.26
CA ASN A 104 18.08 4.25 3.54
C ASN A 104 19.55 3.81 3.38
N VAL A 105 20.06 3.86 2.16
CA VAL A 105 21.45 3.48 1.84
C VAL A 105 22.28 4.63 1.29
N ARG A 106 21.69 5.82 1.13
CA ARG A 106 22.33 6.96 0.50
C ARG A 106 22.63 8.06 1.52
N GLU A 107 23.86 8.55 1.46
CA GLU A 107 24.31 9.76 2.16
C GLU A 107 23.75 11.01 1.41
N TYR A 108 23.72 12.18 2.04
CA TYR A 108 23.20 13.47 1.47
C TYR A 108 21.67 13.68 1.45
N PHE A 109 20.90 12.86 2.16
CA PHE A 109 19.56 13.25 2.62
C PHE A 109 19.60 13.58 4.10
N SER A 110 18.55 14.21 4.63
CA SER A 110 18.41 14.39 6.08
C SER A 110 18.32 13.05 6.83
N VAL A 111 17.84 12.01 6.14
CA VAL A 111 17.72 10.66 6.66
C VAL A 111 19.12 10.04 6.85
N PRO A 112 19.49 9.56 8.05
CA PRO A 112 20.73 8.82 8.27
C PRO A 112 20.82 7.53 7.46
N VAL A 113 22.03 7.14 7.05
CA VAL A 113 22.26 5.85 6.39
C VAL A 113 22.02 4.70 7.37
N GLY A 114 21.40 3.63 6.88
CA GLY A 114 21.07 2.45 7.68
C GLY A 114 19.77 2.59 8.47
N LEU A 115 19.16 3.78 8.51
CA LEU A 115 17.88 3.97 9.16
C LEU A 115 16.78 3.23 8.40
N ARG A 116 16.02 2.42 9.13
CA ARG A 116 14.96 1.58 8.58
C ARG A 116 13.60 2.24 8.74
N GLY A 117 12.71 1.93 7.82
CA GLY A 117 11.35 2.45 7.85
C GLY A 117 10.37 1.58 7.07
N THR A 118 9.12 2.04 7.04
CA THR A 118 8.01 1.44 6.30
C THR A 118 7.50 2.41 5.24
N ILE A 119 7.23 1.94 4.02
CA ILE A 119 6.57 2.75 3.00
C ILE A 119 5.10 2.97 3.39
N ILE A 120 4.73 4.25 3.56
CA ILE A 120 3.37 4.70 3.90
C ILE A 120 2.72 5.51 2.77
N GLY A 121 3.46 5.78 1.69
CA GLY A 121 2.93 6.40 0.50
C GLY A 121 3.86 6.25 -0.70
N ILE A 122 3.28 6.24 -1.90
CA ILE A 122 3.96 6.16 -3.18
C ILE A 122 3.37 7.24 -4.06
N LYS A 123 4.20 8.21 -4.45
CA LYS A 123 3.84 9.24 -5.42
C LYS A 123 4.38 8.82 -6.77
N GLY A 124 3.48 8.33 -7.63
CA GLY A 124 3.80 8.03 -9.02
C GLY A 124 4.24 9.27 -9.80
N ALA A 125 4.97 9.03 -10.88
CA ALA A 125 5.42 10.05 -11.82
C ALA A 125 5.54 9.45 -13.22
N ASN A 126 5.51 10.31 -14.25
CA ASN A 126 5.65 9.87 -15.64
C ASN A 126 6.96 9.15 -15.93
N ARG A 127 8.00 9.45 -15.15
CA ARG A 127 9.31 8.81 -15.23
C ARG A 127 9.57 8.07 -13.92
N GLU A 128 10.04 6.83 -14.02
CA GLU A 128 10.38 6.01 -12.85
C GLU A 128 11.40 6.69 -11.92
N ALA A 129 12.33 7.45 -12.48
CA ALA A 129 13.33 8.20 -11.72
C ALA A 129 12.73 9.30 -10.83
N ASP A 130 11.52 9.76 -11.14
CA ASP A 130 10.83 10.84 -10.43
C ASP A 130 9.82 10.32 -9.39
N VAL A 131 9.69 8.98 -9.26
CA VAL A 131 8.84 8.35 -8.24
C VAL A 131 9.42 8.64 -6.85
N LEU A 132 8.56 9.06 -5.93
CA LEU A 132 8.93 9.36 -4.55
C LEU A 132 8.14 8.48 -3.58
N PHE A 133 8.85 7.95 -2.58
CA PHE A 133 8.27 7.15 -1.50
C PHE A 133 8.18 7.99 -0.23
N GLU A 134 6.98 8.05 0.35
CA GLU A 134 6.78 8.53 1.72
C GLU A 134 7.10 7.38 2.67
N VAL A 135 8.18 7.54 3.45
CA VAL A 135 8.69 6.52 4.37
C VAL A 135 8.53 7.01 5.80
N LEU A 136 7.93 6.17 6.64
CA LEU A 136 7.89 6.29 8.09
C LEU A 136 9.10 5.57 8.69
N PHE A 137 10.04 6.29 9.28
CA PHE A 137 11.23 5.72 9.90
C PHE A 137 10.98 5.24 11.33
N ASP A 138 11.71 4.17 11.70
CA ASP A 138 11.59 3.53 13.01
C ASP A 138 12.04 4.45 14.15
N GLU A 139 12.88 5.45 13.89
CA GLU A 139 13.41 6.39 14.87
C GLU A 139 13.31 7.80 14.31
N GLU A 140 13.22 8.79 15.20
CA GLU A 140 13.26 10.20 14.83
C GLU A 140 14.67 10.61 14.39
N PHE A 141 14.75 11.61 13.51
CA PHE A 141 16.04 12.14 13.06
C PHE A 141 15.95 13.63 12.69
N PRO A 142 17.08 14.36 12.72
CA PRO A 142 17.12 15.76 12.31
C PRO A 142 16.66 15.97 10.86
N GLY A 143 15.69 16.86 10.65
CA GLY A 143 15.09 17.11 9.33
C GLY A 143 13.99 16.12 8.94
N GLY A 144 13.57 15.24 9.85
CA GLY A 144 12.37 14.43 9.68
C GLY A 144 11.10 15.29 9.62
N LEU A 145 10.15 14.87 8.79
CA LEU A 145 8.88 15.51 8.52
C LEU A 145 7.75 14.84 9.31
N THR A 146 6.64 15.55 9.49
CA THR A 146 5.41 15.00 10.07
C THR A 146 4.46 14.62 8.94
N ILE A 147 4.57 13.39 8.43
CA ILE A 147 3.75 12.88 7.32
C ILE A 147 2.77 11.84 7.86
N ARG A 148 1.63 12.30 8.40
CA ARG A 148 0.59 11.44 9.01
C ARG A 148 1.11 10.51 10.13
N CYS A 149 2.27 10.84 10.71
CA CYS A 149 2.97 10.09 11.75
C CYS A 149 3.40 11.03 12.87
N SER A 150 4.00 10.49 13.94
CA SER A 150 4.65 11.33 14.95
C SER A 150 5.76 12.24 14.35
N PRO A 151 6.03 13.41 14.95
CA PRO A 151 6.99 14.38 14.42
C PRO A 151 8.39 13.79 14.23
N GLY A 152 9.09 14.23 13.19
CA GLY A 152 10.51 13.89 13.00
C GLY A 152 10.79 12.47 12.46
N ARG A 153 9.78 11.72 12.03
CA ARG A 153 9.93 10.34 11.53
C ARG A 153 9.61 10.13 10.06
N GLY A 154 8.95 11.06 9.40
CA GLY A 154 8.59 10.95 7.98
C GLY A 154 9.68 11.51 7.06
N TYR A 155 9.83 10.95 5.86
CA TYR A 155 10.58 11.63 4.78
C TYR A 155 10.11 11.16 3.40
N ARG A 156 10.50 11.90 2.35
CA ARG A 156 10.28 11.54 0.96
C ARG A 156 11.61 11.18 0.29
N LEU A 157 11.73 9.95 -0.21
CA LEU A 157 12.96 9.45 -0.82
C LEU A 157 12.72 8.89 -2.23
N PRO A 158 13.67 9.04 -3.17
CA PRO A 158 13.63 8.37 -4.45
C PRO A 158 14.05 6.89 -4.33
N THR A 159 13.76 6.09 -5.35
CA THR A 159 14.18 4.67 -5.46
C THR A 159 15.68 4.49 -5.24
N SER A 160 16.50 5.43 -5.72
CA SER A 160 17.96 5.37 -5.59
C SER A 160 18.50 5.50 -4.16
N ALA A 161 17.65 5.88 -3.19
CA ALA A 161 18.03 5.99 -1.79
C ALA A 161 17.64 4.75 -0.97
N LEU A 162 16.82 3.84 -1.51
CA LEU A 162 16.17 2.79 -0.75
C LEU A 162 16.59 1.40 -1.21
N VAL A 163 16.78 0.50 -0.25
CA VAL A 163 16.77 -0.95 -0.47
C VAL A 163 15.50 -1.52 0.16
N ASN A 164 14.76 -2.34 -0.61
CA ASN A 164 13.55 -2.99 -0.14
C ASN A 164 13.86 -4.33 0.55
N LEU A 165 13.72 -4.37 1.87
CA LEU A 165 13.94 -5.57 2.68
C LEU A 165 12.79 -6.57 2.52
N THR A 166 11.57 -6.10 2.28
CA THR A 166 10.40 -6.98 2.09
C THR A 166 10.39 -7.63 0.71
N HIS A 167 10.97 -6.99 -0.31
CA HIS A 167 11.03 -7.54 -1.67
C HIS A 167 11.72 -8.91 -1.68
N GLY A 168 12.90 -9.03 -1.06
CA GLY A 168 13.60 -10.31 -0.96
C GLY A 168 12.76 -11.42 -0.31
N SER A 169 12.09 -11.11 0.80
CA SER A 169 11.21 -12.06 1.51
C SER A 169 10.04 -12.52 0.65
N ARG A 170 9.45 -11.65 -0.19
CA ARG A 170 8.37 -12.05 -1.12
C ARG A 170 8.87 -13.03 -2.16
N SER A 171 10.02 -12.74 -2.77
CA SER A 171 10.62 -13.57 -3.83
C SER A 171 11.03 -14.96 -3.33
N GLU A 172 11.45 -15.06 -2.06
CA GLU A 172 11.70 -16.36 -1.41
C GLU A 172 10.40 -17.14 -1.11
N THR A 173 9.36 -16.45 -0.62
CA THR A 173 8.10 -17.10 -0.23
C THR A 173 7.28 -17.56 -1.45
N GLY A 174 7.38 -16.87 -2.59
CA GLY A 174 6.74 -17.30 -3.85
C GLY A 174 7.23 -18.65 -4.39
N ASN A 175 8.44 -19.07 -4.01
CA ASN A 175 8.99 -20.39 -4.35
C ASN A 175 8.64 -21.48 -3.32
N GLN A 176 8.07 -21.11 -2.17
CA GLN A 176 7.51 -22.08 -1.24
C GLN A 176 6.08 -22.40 -1.67
N LYS A 177 5.91 -23.41 -2.54
CA LYS A 177 4.61 -24.06 -2.73
C LYS A 177 4.07 -24.41 -1.33
N LEU A 178 3.03 -23.71 -0.89
CA LEU A 178 2.23 -24.09 0.26
C LEU A 178 1.51 -25.40 -0.07
N THR A 179 2.20 -26.53 -0.04
CA THR A 179 1.56 -27.84 -0.07
C THR A 179 1.08 -28.12 1.34
N ALA A 180 -0.16 -27.75 1.64
CA ALA A 180 -0.88 -28.40 2.72
C ALA A 180 -1.01 -29.88 2.35
N ILE A 181 -0.15 -30.73 2.91
CA ILE A 181 -0.32 -32.18 2.81
C ILE A 181 -1.47 -32.54 3.74
N VAL A 182 -2.69 -32.52 3.22
CA VAL A 182 -3.81 -33.19 3.88
C VAL A 182 -3.54 -34.68 3.73
N LYS A 183 -3.12 -35.34 4.82
CA LYS A 183 -3.12 -36.80 4.88
C LYS A 183 -4.54 -37.26 4.55
N PRO A 184 -4.77 -38.09 3.51
CA PRO A 184 -6.10 -38.60 3.25
C PRO A 184 -6.54 -39.40 4.48
N GLN A 185 -7.57 -38.91 5.18
CA GLN A 185 -8.25 -39.71 6.17
C GLN A 185 -8.92 -40.88 5.43
N PRO A 186 -8.74 -42.13 5.88
CA PRO A 186 -9.48 -43.24 5.30
C PRO A 186 -10.97 -43.01 5.51
N ALA A 187 -11.73 -43.02 4.40
CA ALA A 187 -13.17 -42.92 4.42
C ALA A 187 -13.75 -44.09 5.23
N VAL A 188 -14.43 -43.77 6.32
CA VAL A 188 -15.19 -44.76 7.09
C VAL A 188 -16.48 -45.01 6.31
N ASN A 189 -16.49 -46.09 5.52
CA ASN A 189 -17.68 -46.56 4.83
C ASN A 189 -18.67 -47.14 5.85
N HIS A 190 -19.70 -46.38 6.19
CA HIS A 190 -20.95 -46.94 6.72
C HIS A 190 -21.98 -47.00 5.61
N TYR A 191 -22.26 -48.23 5.18
CA TYR A 191 -23.31 -48.59 4.23
C TYR A 191 -24.65 -48.79 4.95
N SER A 192 -25.73 -48.57 4.19
CA SER A 192 -27.17 -48.82 4.43
C SER A 192 -27.96 -47.57 4.85
N SER A 193 -29.08 -47.18 4.26
CA SER A 193 -29.88 -47.67 3.12
C SER A 193 -31.01 -46.66 2.86
N ASN A 194 -31.32 -46.42 1.57
CA ASN A 194 -32.57 -45.91 0.97
C ASN A 194 -33.39 -44.79 1.63
N THR A 195 -33.60 -43.69 0.88
CA THR A 195 -34.94 -43.30 0.36
C THR A 195 -34.85 -42.12 -0.63
N SER A 196 -35.70 -42.20 -1.65
CA SER A 196 -35.95 -41.25 -2.74
C SER A 196 -36.44 -39.86 -2.29
N ILE A 197 -36.13 -38.79 -3.04
CA ILE A 197 -37.07 -37.75 -3.55
C ILE A 197 -36.33 -36.71 -4.43
N SER A 198 -37.12 -36.12 -5.31
CA SER A 198 -36.94 -35.35 -6.54
C SER A 198 -36.27 -33.95 -6.48
N SER A 199 -35.76 -33.57 -7.66
CA SER A 199 -35.77 -32.22 -8.30
C SER A 199 -35.63 -30.97 -7.43
N GLY A 200 -34.53 -30.23 -7.60
CA GLY A 200 -34.39 -28.87 -7.09
C GLY A 200 -33.15 -28.16 -7.61
N HIS A 201 -33.35 -27.31 -8.60
CA HIS A 201 -32.42 -26.33 -9.14
C HIS A 201 -31.87 -25.42 -8.03
N LEU A 202 -30.54 -25.34 -7.85
CA LEU A 202 -29.91 -24.36 -6.95
C LEU A 202 -28.64 -23.77 -7.58
N GLY A 203 -28.81 -22.56 -8.11
CA GLY A 203 -27.94 -21.41 -7.83
C GLY A 203 -26.49 -21.53 -8.27
N GLY A 204 -26.24 -21.40 -9.58
CA GLY A 204 -24.94 -20.95 -10.06
C GLY A 204 -24.68 -19.54 -9.56
N LEU A 205 -23.82 -19.40 -8.54
CA LEU A 205 -23.34 -18.10 -8.11
C LEU A 205 -22.36 -17.59 -9.18
N ASN A 206 -22.73 -16.47 -9.83
CA ASN A 206 -21.86 -15.75 -10.76
C ASN A 206 -20.57 -15.35 -10.02
N HIS A 207 -19.44 -15.88 -10.47
CA HIS A 207 -18.12 -15.54 -9.96
C HIS A 207 -17.43 -14.54 -10.88
N SER A 208 -16.65 -13.64 -10.27
CA SER A 208 -15.77 -12.73 -11.01
C SER A 208 -14.63 -13.53 -11.64
N PRO A 209 -14.25 -13.28 -12.91
CA PRO A 209 -13.22 -14.03 -13.64
C PRO A 209 -11.80 -13.89 -13.08
N GLN A 210 -11.60 -13.20 -11.95
CA GLN A 210 -10.31 -13.04 -11.28
C GLN A 210 -10.28 -13.58 -9.84
N SER A 211 -11.29 -14.35 -9.42
CA SER A 211 -11.26 -15.03 -8.11
C SER A 211 -10.30 -16.23 -8.14
N LEU A 212 -9.35 -16.28 -7.20
CA LEU A 212 -8.47 -17.43 -6.96
C LEU A 212 -9.12 -18.54 -6.13
N PHE A 213 -10.39 -18.38 -5.73
CA PHE A 213 -11.15 -19.41 -5.04
C PHE A 213 -12.14 -20.06 -6.01
N VAL A 214 -11.97 -21.37 -6.19
CA VAL A 214 -12.92 -22.29 -6.82
C VAL A 214 -13.48 -23.20 -5.71
N PRO A 215 -14.80 -23.41 -5.60
CA PRO A 215 -15.37 -24.35 -4.64
C PRO A 215 -14.90 -25.79 -4.85
#